data_AF-A0A1E7KTF4-F1
#
_entry.id   AF-A0A1E7KTF4-F1
#
_cell.length_a   1.000
_cell.length_b   1.000
_cell.length_c   1.000
_cell.angle_alpha   90.00
_cell.angle_beta   90.00
_cell.angle_gamma   90.00
#
_symmetry.space_group_name_H-M   'P 1'
#
loop_
_entity.id
_entity.type
_entity.pdbx_description
1 polymer ?
#
loop_
_entity_poly.entity_id
_entity_poly.type
_entity_poly.pdbx_seq_one_letter_code
_entity_poly.pdbx_strand_id
1 'polypeptide(L)'
;SAALDDLARARPRGAHQPVVLGLIAHAAGLGPPEAAHAAAYEAVSGPVTAAVRLLALDPFEASAVLARLTPDIARTAEEAVRAAHGPLDQLPAAAAPLLEITAEDHATWPVRLFAS
;
A
#
# COMPACT_ATOMS: atom_id res chain seq x y z
N SER A 1 14.25 -12.70 -12.51
CA SER A 1 14.76 -13.18 -11.21
C SER A 1 14.09 -14.52 -10.98
N ALA A 2 14.84 -15.58 -10.67
CA ALA A 2 14.29 -16.93 -10.57
C ALA A 2 13.06 -17.00 -9.64
N ALA A 3 13.11 -16.31 -8.49
CA ALA A 3 12.01 -16.28 -7.55
C ALA A 3 10.75 -15.56 -8.08
N LEU A 4 10.89 -14.51 -8.90
CA LEU A 4 9.74 -13.87 -9.58
C LEU A 4 9.13 -14.79 -10.63
N ASP A 5 9.96 -15.51 -11.38
CA ASP A 5 9.52 -16.47 -12.39
C ASP A 5 8.78 -17.65 -11.74
N ASP A 6 9.27 -18.11 -10.58
CA ASP A 6 8.63 -19.15 -9.77
C ASP A 6 7.29 -18.68 -9.19
N LEU A 7 7.20 -17.44 -8.69
CA LEU A 7 5.95 -16.86 -8.21
C LEU A 7 4.92 -16.77 -9.33
N ALA A 8 5.31 -16.29 -10.51
CA ALA A 8 4.42 -16.19 -11.67
C ALA A 8 3.88 -17.56 -12.10
N ARG A 9 4.73 -18.60 -12.08
CA ARG A 9 4.33 -19.98 -12.39
C ARG A 9 3.39 -20.56 -11.33
N ALA A 10 3.66 -20.29 -10.04
CA ALA A 10 2.84 -20.77 -8.93
C ALA A 10 1.50 -20.03 -8.81
N ARG A 11 1.44 -18.76 -9.23
CA ARG A 11 0.25 -17.89 -9.17
C ARG A 11 -0.06 -17.31 -10.56
N PRO A 12 -0.60 -18.13 -11.48
CA PRO A 12 -0.84 -17.70 -12.86
C PRO A 12 -1.89 -16.58 -13.00
N ARG A 13 -2.71 -16.35 -11.97
CA ARG A 13 -3.66 -15.21 -11.90
C ARG A 13 -3.10 -14.00 -11.15
N GLY A 14 -1.79 -14.00 -10.85
CA GLY A 14 -1.13 -12.99 -10.03
C GLY A 14 -1.17 -13.32 -8.54
N ALA A 15 -0.30 -12.65 -7.80
CA ALA A 15 -0.27 -12.62 -6.34
C ALA A 15 -0.67 -11.22 -5.85
N HIS A 16 -0.98 -11.09 -4.56
CA HIS A 16 -1.28 -9.79 -3.96
C HIS A 16 -0.07 -8.85 -4.07
N GLN A 17 -0.34 -7.57 -4.34
CA GLN A 17 0.70 -6.54 -4.56
C GLN A 17 1.79 -6.53 -3.47
N PRO A 18 1.48 -6.65 -2.15
CA PRO A 18 2.52 -6.60 -1.12
C PRO A 18 3.54 -7.76 -1.21
N VAL A 19 3.09 -8.95 -1.64
CA VAL A 19 3.94 -10.12 -1.85
C VAL A 19 4.91 -9.89 -3.01
N VAL A 20 4.38 -9.35 -4.10
CA VAL A 20 5.17 -9.05 -5.30
C VAL A 20 6.16 -7.92 -5.01
N LEU A 21 5.73 -6.87 -4.30
CA LEU A 21 6.58 -5.73 -3.92
C LEU A 21 7.78 -6.18 -3.09
N GLY A 22 7.57 -6.98 -2.03
CA GLY A 22 8.66 -7.48 -1.21
C GLY A 22 9.65 -8.33 -2.00
N LEU A 23 9.15 -9.15 -2.94
CA LEU A 23 10.00 -9.97 -3.79
C LEU A 23 10.80 -9.15 -4.81
N ILE A 24 10.20 -8.08 -5.38
CA ILE A 24 10.90 -7.13 -6.25
C ILE A 24 11.99 -6.40 -5.46
N ALA A 25 11.69 -5.90 -4.26
CA ALA A 25 12.66 -5.24 -3.41
C ALA A 25 13.87 -6.15 -3.12
N HIS A 26 13.61 -7.40 -2.74
CA HIS A 26 14.66 -8.39 -2.53
C HIS A 26 15.48 -8.65 -3.81
N ALA A 27 14.81 -8.84 -4.96
CA ALA A 27 15.49 -9.05 -6.24
C ALA A 27 16.33 -7.84 -6.70
N ALA A 28 15.98 -6.64 -6.26
CA ALA A 28 16.72 -5.40 -6.49
C ALA A 28 17.85 -5.16 -5.47
N GLY A 29 18.07 -6.07 -4.52
CA GLY A 29 19.09 -5.92 -3.47
C GLY A 29 18.69 -4.97 -2.34
N LEU A 30 17.40 -4.66 -2.21
CA LEU A 30 16.85 -3.82 -1.14
C LEU A 30 16.39 -4.68 0.05
N GLY A 31 16.30 -4.05 1.23
CA GLY A 31 15.89 -4.69 2.46
C GLY A 31 14.42 -4.42 2.84
N PRO A 32 13.99 -5.00 3.98
CA PRO A 32 12.67 -4.73 4.55
C PRO A 32 12.36 -3.24 4.78
N PRO A 33 13.31 -2.38 5.25
CA PRO A 33 13.02 -0.96 5.46
C PRO A 33 12.63 -0.22 4.18
N GLU A 34 13.33 -0.46 3.08
CA GLU A 34 13.04 0.19 1.79
C GLU A 34 11.69 -0.27 1.22
N ALA A 35 11.41 -1.59 1.30
CA ALA A 35 10.12 -2.13 0.89
C ALA A 35 8.96 -1.57 1.72
N ALA A 36 9.14 -1.47 3.04
CA ALA A 36 8.14 -0.94 3.96
C ALA A 36 7.87 0.56 3.73
N HIS A 37 8.92 1.35 3.46
CA HIS A 37 8.78 2.77 3.12
C HIS A 37 8.04 2.96 1.80
N ALA A 38 8.39 2.17 0.77
CA ALA A 38 7.71 2.22 -0.52
C ALA A 38 6.22 1.90 -0.38
N ALA A 39 5.88 0.81 0.33
CA ALA A 39 4.50 0.39 0.57
C ALA A 39 3.70 1.44 1.38
N ALA A 40 4.28 1.95 2.46
CA ALA A 40 3.62 2.94 3.32
C ALA A 40 3.40 4.27 2.60
N TYR A 41 4.36 4.71 1.78
CA TYR A 41 4.22 5.91 0.96
C TYR A 41 3.17 5.74 -0.14
N GLU A 42 3.16 4.61 -0.85
CA GLU A 42 2.17 4.30 -1.89
C GLU A 42 0.74 4.32 -1.32
N ALA A 43 0.54 3.74 -0.13
CA ALA A 43 -0.74 3.69 0.54
C ALA A 43 -1.35 5.08 0.84
N VAL A 44 -0.53 6.12 0.96
CA VAL A 44 -0.96 7.49 1.28
C VAL A 44 -0.97 8.40 0.04
N SER A 45 0.05 8.28 -0.82
CA SER A 45 0.20 9.12 -2.01
C SER A 45 -0.92 8.91 -3.04
N GLY A 46 -1.44 7.68 -3.17
CA GLY A 46 -2.61 7.37 -4.01
C GLY A 46 -3.86 8.16 -3.60
N PRO A 47 -4.35 8.03 -2.35
CA PRO A 47 -5.45 8.83 -1.83
C PRO A 47 -5.25 10.35 -1.92
N VAL A 48 -4.03 10.86 -1.66
CA VAL A 48 -3.72 12.29 -1.81
C VAL A 48 -3.94 12.73 -3.26
N THR A 49 -3.47 11.96 -4.23
CA THR A 49 -3.66 12.26 -5.66
C THR A 49 -5.12 12.15 -6.08
N ALA A 50 -5.86 11.18 -5.53
CA ALA A 50 -7.29 11.03 -5.77
C ALA A 50 -8.10 12.22 -5.23
N ALA A 51 -7.78 12.71 -4.03
CA ALA A 51 -8.45 13.85 -3.41
C ALA A 51 -8.33 15.13 -4.26
N VAL A 52 -7.16 15.39 -4.85
CA VAL A 52 -6.97 16.52 -5.78
C VAL A 52 -7.95 16.42 -6.96
N ARG A 53 -8.10 15.23 -7.55
CA ARG A 53 -8.97 15.02 -8.72
C ARG A 53 -10.46 15.03 -8.37
N LEU A 54 -10.83 14.44 -7.23
CA LEU A 54 -12.23 14.27 -6.81
C LEU A 54 -12.82 15.53 -6.19
N LEU A 55 -12.00 16.31 -5.48
CA LEU A 55 -12.45 17.46 -4.69
C LEU A 55 -11.92 18.79 -5.25
N ALA A 56 -11.20 18.76 -6.39
CA ALA A 56 -10.58 19.93 -7.02
C ALA A 56 -9.68 20.74 -6.06
N LEU A 57 -8.93 20.04 -5.20
CA LEU A 57 -8.01 20.67 -4.24
C LEU A 57 -6.78 21.25 -4.95
N ASP A 58 -6.13 22.21 -4.29
CA ASP A 58 -4.82 22.71 -4.71
C ASP A 58 -3.76 21.59 -4.57
N PRO A 59 -3.06 21.21 -5.66
CA PRO A 59 -2.01 20.20 -5.60
C PRO A 59 -0.83 20.57 -4.68
N PHE A 60 -0.56 21.85 -4.44
CA PHE A 60 0.47 22.29 -3.50
C PHE A 60 0.05 22.03 -2.06
N GLU A 61 -1.20 22.31 -1.71
CA GLU A 61 -1.75 22.00 -0.38
C GLU A 61 -1.81 20.50 -0.13
N ALA A 62 -2.22 19.72 -1.13
CA ALA A 62 -2.22 18.25 -1.06
C ALA A 62 -0.80 17.69 -0.84
N SER A 63 0.19 18.24 -1.55
CA SER A 63 1.60 17.90 -1.35
C SER A 63 2.10 18.29 0.04
N ALA A 64 1.65 19.43 0.58
CA ALA A 64 1.97 19.86 1.93
C ALA A 64 1.38 18.92 2.99
N VAL A 65 0.16 18.40 2.78
CA VAL A 65 -0.43 17.34 3.64
C VAL A 65 0.44 16.08 3.59
N LEU A 66 0.81 15.60 2.40
CA LEU A 66 1.66 14.41 2.25
C LEU A 66 3.00 14.59 2.97
N ALA A 67 3.63 15.76 2.84
CA ALA A 67 4.87 16.07 3.55
C ALA A 67 4.69 16.03 5.08
N ARG A 68 3.58 16.55 5.60
CA ARG A 68 3.26 16.50 7.04
C ARG A 68 3.01 15.08 7.56
N LEU A 69 2.56 14.15 6.70
CA LEU A 69 2.36 12.73 7.05
C LEU A 69 3.64 11.90 7.06
N THR A 70 4.78 12.47 6.63
CA THR A 70 6.07 11.74 6.58
C THR A 70 6.44 11.03 7.90
N PRO A 71 6.26 11.64 9.10
CA PRO A 71 6.55 10.95 10.36
C PRO A 71 5.63 9.75 10.64
N ASP A 72 4.37 9.81 10.23
CA ASP A 72 3.41 8.70 10.39
C ASP A 72 3.72 7.56 9.39
N ILE A 73 4.11 7.90 8.17
CA ILE A 73 4.59 6.95 7.16
C ILE A 73 5.83 6.21 7.67
N ALA A 74 6.81 6.94 8.20
CA ALA A 74 8.04 6.35 8.74
C ALA A 74 7.73 5.40 9.91
N ARG A 75 6.86 5.81 10.83
CA ARG A 75 6.44 4.97 11.97
C ARG A 75 5.75 3.69 11.52
N THR A 76 4.84 3.78 10.56
CA THR A 76 4.15 2.62 9.98
C THR A 76 5.14 1.66 9.33
N ALA A 77 6.13 2.19 8.61
CA ALA A 77 7.18 1.37 8.01
C ALA A 77 8.05 0.68 9.07
N GLU A 78 8.42 1.36 10.15
CA GLU A 78 9.14 0.75 11.27
C GLU A 78 8.34 -0.36 11.96
N GLU A 79 7.04 -0.15 12.17
CA GLU A 79 6.12 -1.18 12.70
C GLU A 79 6.06 -2.40 11.80
N ALA A 80 5.95 -2.20 10.48
CA ALA A 80 5.97 -3.27 9.50
C ALA A 80 7.29 -4.05 9.51
N VAL A 81 8.43 -3.36 9.61
CA VAL A 81 9.75 -4.01 9.72
C VAL A 81 9.83 -4.84 11.00
N ARG A 82 9.36 -4.33 12.14
CA ARG A 82 9.33 -5.12 13.39
C ARG A 82 8.45 -6.36 13.25
N ALA A 83 7.26 -6.22 12.68
CA ALA A 83 6.34 -7.32 12.46
C ALA A 83 6.91 -8.39 11.50
N ALA A 84 7.66 -7.99 10.48
CA ALA A 84 8.27 -8.90 9.51
C ALA A 84 9.34 -9.84 10.11
N HIS A 85 9.91 -9.49 11.27
CA HIS A 85 10.85 -10.35 12.00
C HIS A 85 10.15 -11.28 13.01
N GLY A 86 8.83 -11.12 13.19
CA GLY A 86 8.01 -11.95 14.08
C GLY A 86 7.41 -13.18 13.39
N PRO A 87 6.64 -13.99 14.13
CA PRO A 87 5.88 -15.11 13.58
C PRO A 87 4.86 -14.66 12.52
N LEU A 88 4.68 -15.47 11.47
CA LEU A 88 3.76 -15.16 10.36
C LEU A 88 2.30 -15.03 10.80
N ASP A 89 1.88 -15.81 11.79
CA ASP A 89 0.53 -15.78 12.37
C ASP A 89 0.29 -14.58 13.29
N GLN A 90 1.33 -13.77 13.54
CA GLN A 90 1.27 -12.53 14.31
C GLN A 90 1.37 -11.27 13.43
N LEU A 91 1.37 -11.42 12.09
CA LEU A 91 1.31 -10.27 11.21
C LEU A 91 0.04 -9.43 11.47
N PRO A 92 0.13 -8.08 11.46
CA PRO A 92 -1.03 -7.23 11.69
C PRO A 92 -2.14 -7.50 10.68
N ALA A 93 -3.33 -7.81 11.20
CA ALA A 93 -4.55 -8.01 10.43
C ALA A 93 -5.70 -7.19 11.07
N ALA A 94 -5.43 -5.91 11.33
CA ALA A 94 -6.40 -5.01 11.94
C ALA A 94 -7.58 -4.80 10.98
N ALA A 95 -8.80 -4.88 11.51
CA ALA A 95 -10.00 -4.48 10.79
C ALA A 95 -10.00 -2.96 10.59
N ALA A 96 -10.57 -2.52 9.47
CA ALA A 96 -10.81 -1.10 9.19
C ALA A 96 -12.29 -0.88 8.84
N PRO A 97 -13.20 -0.94 9.82
CA PRO A 97 -14.64 -1.05 9.55
C PRO A 97 -15.19 0.05 8.65
N LEU A 98 -14.73 1.30 8.82
CA LEU A 98 -15.15 2.40 7.97
C LEU A 98 -14.68 2.22 6.53
N LEU A 99 -13.43 1.79 6.32
CA LEU A 99 -12.90 1.55 4.97
C LEU A 99 -13.61 0.36 4.31
N GLU A 100 -13.83 -0.72 5.06
CA GLU A 100 -14.54 -1.91 4.61
C GLU A 100 -15.98 -1.57 4.16
N ILE A 101 -16.74 -0.84 4.99
CA ILE A 101 -18.10 -0.41 4.64
C ILE A 101 -18.09 0.50 3.41
N THR A 102 -17.18 1.49 3.37
CA THR A 102 -17.11 2.43 2.23
C THR A 102 -16.71 1.75 0.92
N ALA A 103 -15.92 0.66 0.97
CA ALA A 103 -15.56 -0.12 -0.20
C ALA A 103 -16.77 -0.88 -0.76
N GLU A 104 -17.58 -1.49 0.11
CA GLU A 104 -18.83 -2.14 -0.29
C GLU A 104 -19.81 -1.12 -0.87
N ASP A 105 -19.95 0.05 -0.24
CA ASP A 105 -20.76 1.15 -0.76
C ASP A 105 -20.27 1.59 -2.15
N HIS A 106 -18.96 1.83 -2.31
CA HIS A 106 -18.37 2.23 -3.59
C HIS A 106 -18.64 1.20 -4.70
N ALA A 107 -18.59 -0.10 -4.39
CA ALA A 107 -18.88 -1.16 -5.37
C ALA A 107 -20.30 -1.07 -5.96
N THR A 108 -21.26 -0.51 -5.22
CA THR A 108 -22.64 -0.30 -5.66
C THR A 108 -22.87 0.96 -6.49
N TRP A 109 -21.88 1.87 -6.60
CA TRP A 109 -22.07 3.14 -7.28
C TRP A 109 -22.27 2.96 -8.80
N PRO A 110 -23.29 3.62 -9.39
CA PRO A 110 -23.59 3.47 -10.82
C PRO A 110 -22.53 4.10 -11.73
N VAL A 111 -21.80 5.10 -11.24
CA VAL A 111 -20.68 5.75 -11.94
C VAL A 111 -19.50 5.84 -10.99
N ARG A 112 -18.34 5.35 -11.43
CA ARG A 112 -17.11 5.32 -10.65
C ARG A 112 -15.95 5.86 -11.48
N LEU A 113 -15.12 6.72 -10.87
CA LEU A 113 -13.89 7.22 -11.47
C LEU A 113 -12.68 6.32 -11.16
N PHE A 114 -12.81 5.47 -10.14
CA PHE A 114 -11.79 4.51 -9.70
C PHE A 114 -12.39 3.10 -9.64
N ALA A 115 -11.55 2.08 -9.81
CA ALA A 115 -12.01 0.69 -9.78
C ALA A 115 -12.39 0.21 -8.36
N SER A 116 -11.83 0.86 -7.33
CA SER A 116 -12.00 0.60 -5.90
C SER A 116 -11.82 1.89 -5.12
#